data_AF-A0A397RN71-F1
#
_entry.id   AF-A0A397RN71-F1
#
_cell.length_a   1.000
_cell.length_b   1.000
_cell.length_c   1.000
_cell.angle_alpha   90.00
_cell.angle_beta   90.00
_cell.angle_gamma   90.00
#
_symmetry.space_group_name_H-M   'P 1'
#
loop_
_entity.id
_entity.type
_entity.pdbx_description
1 polymer ?
#
loop_
_entity_poly.entity_id
_entity_poly.type
_entity_poly.pdbx_seq_one_letter_code
_entity_poly.pdbx_strand_id
1 'polypeptide(L)' 'MKVNKAYNCGFTDEEIYSVANTRLGWYRQCGTKIVNYLISADLLSKPNKKRNRPGLVNPLLYYLK' A
#
# COMPACT_ATOMS: atom_id res chain seq x y z
N MET A 1 5.08 1.83 -11.96
CA MET A 1 5.98 0.70 -11.62
C MET A 1 7.14 0.97 -10.63
N LYS A 2 7.41 2.19 -10.10
CA LYS A 2 8.57 2.41 -9.19
C LYS A 2 8.54 1.58 -7.90
N VAL A 3 7.34 1.36 -7.33
CA VAL A 3 7.14 0.55 -6.13
C VAL A 3 7.38 -0.94 -6.40
N ASN A 4 6.80 -1.49 -7.47
CA ASN A 4 7.00 -2.89 -7.88
C ASN A 4 8.50 -3.22 -8.02
N LYS A 5 9.26 -2.30 -8.63
CA LYS A 5 10.73 -2.42 -8.74
C LYS A 5 11.45 -2.28 -7.40
N ALA A 6 11.01 -1.37 -6.52
CA ALA A 6 11.65 -1.15 -5.23
C ALA A 6 11.46 -2.31 -4.23
N TYR A 7 10.48 -3.18 -4.47
CA TYR A 7 10.17 -4.35 -3.64
C TYR A 7 10.34 -5.66 -4.40
N ASN A 8 10.92 -5.63 -5.60
CA ASN A 8 11.15 -6.79 -6.47
C ASN A 8 9.91 -7.72 -6.61
N CYS A 9 8.69 -7.17 -6.67
CA CYS A 9 7.50 -8.02 -6.66
C CYS A 9 7.23 -8.72 -8.00
N GLY A 10 7.80 -8.22 -9.10
CA GLY A 10 7.77 -8.90 -10.40
C GLY A 10 6.43 -8.85 -11.15
N PHE A 11 5.45 -8.08 -10.67
CA PHE A 11 4.13 -7.98 -11.30
C PHE A 11 4.21 -7.37 -12.71
N THR A 12 3.33 -7.82 -13.61
CA THR A 12 3.15 -7.19 -14.93
C THR A 12 2.33 -5.90 -14.81
N ASP A 13 2.36 -5.07 -15.85
CA ASP A 13 1.53 -3.86 -15.87
C ASP A 13 0.04 -4.24 -15.88
N GLU A 14 -0.35 -5.27 -16.61
CA GLU A 14 -1.73 -5.78 -16.67
C GLU A 14 -2.25 -6.26 -15.32
N GLU A 15 -1.43 -6.97 -14.54
CA GLU A 15 -1.78 -7.42 -13.19
C GLU A 15 -2.04 -6.22 -12.28
N ILE A 16 -1.19 -5.19 -12.34
CA ILE A 16 -1.38 -3.97 -11.55
C ILE A 16 -2.65 -3.23 -11.98
N TYR A 17 -2.89 -3.09 -13.29
CA TYR A 17 -4.06 -2.39 -13.82
C TYR A 17 -5.37 -3.11 -13.48
N SER A 18 -5.42 -4.45 -13.59
CA SER A 18 -6.61 -5.23 -13.26
C SER A 18 -7.02 -5.07 -11.80
N VAL A 19 -6.03 -5.13 -10.90
CA VAL A 19 -6.21 -4.97 -9.46
C VAL A 19 -6.62 -3.54 -9.11
N ALA A 20 -6.03 -2.54 -9.76
CA ALA A 20 -6.39 -1.13 -9.56
C ALA A 20 -7.84 -0.84 -9.99
N ASN A 21 -8.25 -1.32 -11.17
CA ASN A 21 -9.59 -1.11 -11.72
C ASN A 21 -10.67 -1.81 -10.89
N THR A 22 -10.41 -3.03 -10.43
CA THR A 22 -11.34 -3.78 -9.56
C THR A 22 -11.64 -3.01 -8.27
N ARG A 23 -10.64 -2.34 -7.71
CA ARG A 23 -10.75 -1.60 -6.44
C ARG A 23 -11.31 -0.19 -6.61
N LEU A 24 -11.26 0.38 -7.82
CA LEU A 24 -11.78 1.72 -8.09
C LEU A 24 -13.27 1.85 -7.74
N GLY A 25 -14.07 0.82 -8.02
CA GLY A 25 -15.48 0.79 -7.65
C GLY A 25 -15.70 0.92 -6.15
N TRP A 26 -14.94 0.16 -5.36
CA TRP A 26 -15.02 0.15 -3.90
C TRP A 26 -14.53 1.47 -3.30
N TYR A 27 -13.45 2.05 -3.85
CA TYR A 27 -12.96 3.36 -3.42
C TYR A 27 -13.99 4.47 -3.62
N ARG A 28 -14.74 4.43 -4.75
CA ARG A 28 -15.82 5.39 -5.04
C ARG A 28 -16.99 5.25 -4.09
N GLN A 29 -17.32 4.03 -3.66
CA GLN A 29 -18.43 3.77 -2.74
C GLN A 29 -18.09 4.09 -1.27
N CYS A 30 -16.87 3.78 -0.82
CA CYS A 30 -16.49 3.88 0.60
C CYS A 30 -15.87 5.22 1.02
N GLY A 31 -15.98 6.27 0.19
CA GLY A 31 -15.52 7.61 0.53
C GLY A 31 -14.01 7.74 0.76
N THR A 32 -13.20 6.93 0.06
CA THR A 32 -11.72 6.88 0.00
C THR A 32 -10.93 6.73 1.31
N LYS A 33 -11.51 7.01 2.48
CA LYS A 33 -10.81 7.01 3.79
C LYS A 33 -10.69 5.62 4.42
N ILE A 34 -11.64 4.73 4.15
CA ILE A 34 -11.74 3.43 4.86
C ILE A 34 -10.86 2.35 4.21
N VAL A 35 -10.68 2.39 2.89
CA VAL A 35 -9.99 1.32 2.14
C VAL A 35 -8.47 1.62 2.06
N ASN A 36 -7.84 1.93 3.19
CA ASN A 36 -6.38 2.15 3.25
C ASN A 36 -5.58 0.86 3.52
N TYR A 37 -6.25 -0.30 3.61
CA TYR A 37 -5.65 -1.59 3.97
C TYR A 37 -4.85 -2.28 2.87
N LEU A 38 -4.52 -1.57 1.80
CA LEU A 38 -4.19 -2.19 0.53
C LEU A 38 -2.71 -2.20 0.17
N ILE A 39 -1.93 -1.46 0.95
CA ILE A 39 -0.50 -1.39 0.82
C ILE A 39 0.08 -2.28 1.91
N SER A 40 0.98 -3.19 1.53
CA SER A 40 1.67 -4.07 2.49
C SER A 40 2.17 -3.26 3.70
N ALA A 41 2.00 -3.81 4.90
CA ALA A 41 2.49 -3.20 6.13
C ALA A 41 4.00 -2.90 6.04
N ASP A 42 4.76 -3.73 5.33
CA ASP A 42 6.20 -3.53 5.07
C ASP A 42 6.48 -2.32 4.20
N LEU A 43 5.54 -1.95 3.33
CA LEU A 43 5.67 -0.76 2.51
C LEU A 43 5.26 0.50 3.27
N LEU A 44 4.19 0.41 4.05
CA LEU A 44 3.72 1.51 4.88
C LEU A 44 4.73 1.87 5.98
N SER A 45 5.42 0.87 6.53
CA SER A 45 6.44 1.04 7.56
C SER A 45 7.71 1.73 7.07
N LYS A 46 7.96 1.81 5.75
CA LYS A 46 9.11 2.55 5.24
C LYS A 46 8.90 4.08 5.36
N PRO A 47 9.80 4.79 6.06
CA PRO A 47 9.74 6.25 6.15
C PRO A 47 10.14 6.89 4.82
N ASN A 48 9.48 7.99 4.46
CA ASN A 48 9.89 8.81 3.32
C ASN A 48 10.69 10.02 3.82
N LYS A 49 12.02 9.85 3.88
CA LYS A 49 12.96 10.88 4.33
C LYS A 49 12.89 12.17 3.49
N LYS A 50 12.63 12.06 2.18
CA LYS A 50 12.55 13.22 1.27
C LYS A 50 11.36 14.13 1.56
N ARG A 51 10.27 13.58 2.10
CA ARG A 51 9.03 14.32 2.45
C ARG A 51 8.83 14.43 3.96
N ASN A 52 9.86 14.11 4.75
CA ASN A 52 9.82 14.03 6.20
C ASN A 52 8.60 13.26 6.75
N ARG A 53 8.16 12.22 6.04
CA ARG A 53 6.99 11.40 6.44
C ARG A 53 7.49 10.17 7.20
N PRO A 54 7.08 9.96 8.47
CA PRO A 54 7.42 8.76 9.20
C PRO A 54 6.75 7.52 8.59
N GLY A 55 7.36 6.36 8.82
CA GLY A 55 6.76 5.07 8.48
C GLY A 55 5.56 4.79 9.38
N LEU A 56 4.55 4.11 8.84
CA LEU A 56 3.41 3.66 9.62
C LEU A 56 3.80 2.44 10.45
N VAL A 57 3.57 2.50 11.76
CA VAL A 57 3.83 1.36 12.66
C VAL A 57 2.80 0.26 12.40
N ASN A 58 3.25 -0.98 12.27
CA ASN A 58 2.35 -2.13 12.18
C ASN A 58 1.80 -2.44 13.58
N PRO A 59 0.48 -2.24 13.85
CA PRO A 59 -0.09 -2.44 15.18
C PRO A 59 0.06 -3.88 15.68
N LEU A 60 0.04 -4.87 14.78
CA LEU A 60 0.16 -6.28 15.15
C LEU A 60 1.50 -6.58 15.83
N LEU A 61 2.60 -5.95 15.37
CA LEU A 61 3.92 -6.10 15.99
C LEU A 61 3.98 -5.55 17.41
N TYR A 62 3.09 -4.60 17.75
CA TYR A 62 3.01 -4.05 19.10
C TYR A 62 2.33 -5.02 20.07
N TYR A 63 1.36 -5.81 19.59
CA TYR A 63 0.59 -6.75 20.40
C TYR A 63 1.19 -8.16 20.50
N LEU A 64 2.07 -8.55 19.57
CA LEU A 64 2.74 -9.86 19.56
C LEU A 64 4.02 -9.92 20.41
N LYS A 65 4.26 -8.91 21.24
CA LYS A 65 5.46 -8.74 22.05
C LYS A 65 5.18 -9.07 23.50
#